data_AF-A0A6A1W697-F1
#
_entry.id   AF-A0A6A1W697-F1
#
_cell.length_a   1.000
_cell.length_b   1.000
_cell.length_c   1.000
_cell.angle_alpha   90.00
_cell.angle_beta   90.00
_cell.angle_gamma   90.00
#
_symmetry.space_group_name_H-M   'P 1'
#
loop_
_entity.id
_entity.type
_entity.pdbx_description
1 polymer ?
#
loop_
_entity_poly.entity_id
_entity_poly.type
_entity_poly.pdbx_seq_one_letter_code
_entity_poly.pdbx_strand_id
1 'polypeptide(L)'
;MSMSRVEEADDEERRRQRKLEEALEIKSLRRIISAYLNYPDAAEEDVKRYERSYKKLQPSHKALLSHYPLKFERLRRCISMNSYFIFNMLQAFEPPLDLTQELDICENSHLENALNEDLFLGERNVFSCPSTSASGSLCFSKFDEACSGEGSSAMCKSLKGADANEEMEIEGHCESITGRHPPGFKYKGESDKRGGNEVADSNGKASSFFHKCVDPSFQLNVPLVDVDKVQCIIRNIVRDWATEGQKERDQCYKPILEELDALFPNRGKAGPPTCLVPGAGLGRLALEISCQGFISQGNEFSYYMMICSSFILNHTQTAGEWTIYPWIHSNCNSLSDCDQLRPVSVPDTHPASAGITEGFSMCGGDFVEVYSDPSQEGVWDVVVTCFFIDTAHNIVEYIEIISRILKDGGVWINLGPLLYHFADIYGQEDEMSIELSMEDVKRVALNFGFQFEKEKTIETTYTTNPRSMMQNRYYAAFWTARKKTMTAEDHN
;
A
#
# COMPACT_ATOMS: atom_id res chain seq x y z
N MET A 1 17.13 -50.24 4.56
CA MET A 1 16.07 -50.26 3.52
C MET A 1 14.75 -49.61 3.96
N SER A 2 14.51 -49.32 5.26
CA SER A 2 13.29 -48.61 5.69
C SER A 2 13.47 -47.09 5.80
N MET A 3 14.65 -46.57 6.17
CA MET A 3 14.90 -45.12 6.27
C MET A 3 14.78 -44.38 4.92
N SER A 4 15.25 -44.99 3.82
CA SER A 4 15.21 -44.37 2.50
C SER A 4 13.80 -44.18 1.94
N ARG A 5 12.82 -45.01 2.35
CA ARG A 5 11.42 -44.87 1.89
C ARG A 5 10.65 -43.78 2.62
N VAL A 6 11.05 -43.45 3.86
CA VAL A 6 10.45 -42.34 4.62
C VAL A 6 10.99 -41.02 4.10
N GLU A 7 12.30 -40.94 3.84
CA GLU A 7 12.93 -39.77 3.21
C GLU A 7 12.38 -39.50 1.79
N GLU A 8 12.17 -40.54 0.97
CA GLU A 8 11.55 -40.40 -0.35
C GLU A 8 10.08 -39.92 -0.28
N ALA A 9 9.31 -40.39 0.71
CA ALA A 9 7.92 -39.96 0.90
C ALA A 9 7.83 -38.50 1.40
N ASP A 10 8.70 -38.11 2.34
CA ASP A 10 8.79 -36.74 2.85
C ASP A 10 9.26 -35.74 1.76
N ASP A 11 10.12 -36.19 0.85
CA ASP A 11 10.55 -35.40 -0.30
C ASP A 11 9.46 -35.27 -1.37
N GLU A 12 8.65 -36.31 -1.58
CA GLU A 12 7.50 -36.27 -2.48
C GLU A 12 6.41 -35.33 -1.95
N GLU A 13 6.13 -35.39 -0.64
CA GLU A 13 5.18 -34.49 0.01
C GLU A 13 5.64 -33.02 -0.05
N ARG A 14 6.92 -32.74 0.27
CA ARG A 14 7.50 -31.40 0.11
C ARG A 14 7.50 -30.88 -1.33
N ARG A 15 7.53 -31.76 -2.33
CA ARG A 15 7.38 -31.37 -3.74
C ARG A 15 5.92 -31.06 -4.09
N ARG A 16 4.96 -31.82 -3.54
CA ARG A 16 3.52 -31.58 -3.72
C ARG A 16 3.11 -30.25 -3.08
N GLN A 17 3.58 -30.00 -1.86
CA GLN A 17 3.31 -28.76 -1.14
C GLN A 17 3.84 -27.53 -1.90
N ARG A 18 5.09 -27.55 -2.37
CA ARG A 18 5.65 -26.45 -3.17
C ARG A 18 4.88 -26.19 -4.47
N LYS A 19 4.43 -27.25 -5.15
CA LYS A 19 3.59 -27.12 -6.35
C LYS A 19 2.23 -26.51 -6.03
N LEU A 20 1.66 -26.85 -4.87
CA LEU A 20 0.42 -26.24 -4.41
C LEU A 20 0.63 -24.76 -4.13
N GLU A 21 1.63 -24.39 -3.35
CA GLU A 21 2.00 -22.99 -3.06
C GLU A 21 2.21 -22.17 -4.35
N GLU A 22 2.98 -22.70 -5.30
CA GLU A 22 3.18 -22.05 -6.61
C GLU A 22 1.85 -21.87 -7.38
N ALA A 23 0.97 -22.87 -7.36
CA ALA A 23 -0.35 -22.78 -7.98
C ALA A 23 -1.23 -21.69 -7.33
N LEU A 24 -1.16 -21.59 -6.00
CA LEU A 24 -1.90 -20.61 -5.22
C LEU A 24 -1.38 -19.19 -5.45
N GLU A 25 -0.06 -19.04 -5.53
CA GLU A 25 0.61 -17.78 -5.87
C GLU A 25 0.25 -17.32 -7.30
N ILE A 26 0.25 -18.23 -8.28
CA ILE A 26 -0.22 -17.94 -9.65
C ILE A 26 -1.69 -17.48 -9.62
N LYS A 27 -2.55 -18.19 -8.88
CA LYS A 27 -3.98 -17.82 -8.76
C LYS A 27 -4.12 -16.43 -8.15
N SER A 28 -3.36 -16.11 -7.12
CA SER A 28 -3.38 -14.80 -6.47
C SER A 28 -2.89 -13.69 -7.39
N LEU A 29 -1.73 -13.90 -8.04
CA LEU A 29 -1.15 -12.94 -8.97
C LEU A 29 -2.09 -12.65 -10.15
N ARG A 30 -2.75 -13.68 -10.71
CA ARG A 30 -3.79 -13.50 -11.74
C ARG A 30 -4.94 -12.62 -11.23
N ARG A 31 -5.44 -12.86 -10.02
CA ARG A 31 -6.51 -12.08 -9.40
C ARG A 31 -6.10 -10.61 -9.22
N ILE A 32 -4.88 -10.34 -8.80
CA ILE A 32 -4.33 -8.99 -8.62
C ILE A 32 -4.19 -8.26 -9.94
N ILE A 33 -3.64 -8.92 -10.96
CA ILE A 33 -3.55 -8.36 -12.32
C ILE A 33 -4.95 -8.03 -12.84
N SER A 34 -5.91 -8.94 -12.67
CA SER A 34 -7.31 -8.68 -13.03
C SER A 34 -7.88 -7.49 -12.24
N ALA A 35 -7.53 -7.28 -10.97
CA ALA A 35 -7.97 -6.11 -10.21
C ALA A 35 -7.45 -4.80 -10.80
N TYR A 36 -6.17 -4.74 -11.19
CA TYR A 36 -5.61 -3.59 -11.91
C TYR A 36 -6.29 -3.36 -13.26
N LEU A 37 -6.56 -4.42 -14.03
CA LEU A 37 -7.25 -4.33 -15.31
C LEU A 37 -8.70 -3.82 -15.17
N ASN A 38 -9.40 -4.19 -14.09
CA ASN A 38 -10.78 -3.79 -13.84
C ASN A 38 -10.92 -2.41 -13.18
N TYR A 39 -9.82 -1.76 -12.79
CA TYR A 39 -9.84 -0.40 -12.22
C TYR A 39 -10.68 0.63 -13.02
N PRO A 40 -10.55 0.74 -14.37
CA PRO A 40 -11.28 1.76 -15.12
C PRO A 40 -12.80 1.56 -15.03
N ASP A 41 -13.27 0.30 -15.14
CA ASP A 41 -14.69 -0.03 -15.11
C ASP A 41 -15.29 0.18 -13.72
N ALA A 42 -14.58 -0.24 -12.68
CA ALA A 42 -15.00 -0.01 -11.29
C ALA A 42 -15.09 1.49 -10.96
N ALA A 43 -14.09 2.28 -11.35
CA ALA A 43 -14.09 3.73 -11.15
C ALA A 43 -15.19 4.43 -11.97
N GLU A 44 -15.51 3.94 -13.17
CA GLU A 44 -16.62 4.44 -13.97
C GLU A 44 -17.99 4.14 -13.34
N GLU A 45 -18.16 2.98 -12.69
CA GLU A 45 -19.39 2.65 -11.97
C GLU A 45 -19.71 3.64 -10.83
N ASP A 46 -18.67 4.15 -10.16
CA ASP A 46 -18.82 5.23 -9.18
C ASP A 46 -19.34 6.52 -9.83
N VAL A 47 -18.77 6.93 -10.96
CA VAL A 47 -19.23 8.11 -11.70
C VAL A 47 -20.68 7.93 -12.17
N LYS A 48 -21.03 6.75 -12.70
CA LYS A 48 -22.42 6.42 -13.08
C LYS A 48 -23.36 6.46 -11.88
N ARG A 49 -22.94 6.02 -10.71
CA ARG A 49 -23.71 6.12 -9.46
C ARG A 49 -23.98 7.58 -9.09
N TYR A 50 -22.98 8.46 -9.22
CA TYR A 50 -23.14 9.89 -8.99
C TYR A 50 -24.08 10.54 -10.01
N GLU A 51 -23.96 10.18 -11.29
CA GLU A 51 -24.86 10.65 -12.36
C GLU A 51 -26.30 10.19 -12.15
N ARG A 52 -26.51 8.93 -11.76
CA ARG A 52 -27.85 8.40 -11.42
C ARG A 52 -28.48 9.20 -10.29
N SER A 53 -27.70 9.56 -9.28
CA SER A 53 -28.16 10.37 -8.15
C SER A 53 -28.50 11.80 -8.59
N TYR A 54 -27.65 12.43 -9.40
CA TYR A 54 -27.90 13.74 -10.00
C TYR A 54 -29.15 13.76 -10.88
N LYS A 55 -29.38 12.71 -11.69
CA LYS A 55 -30.57 12.58 -12.55
C LYS A 55 -31.89 12.58 -11.77
N LYS A 56 -31.88 12.10 -10.52
CA LYS A 56 -33.07 12.10 -9.62
C LYS A 56 -33.42 13.48 -9.07
N LEU A 57 -32.54 14.47 -9.19
CA LEU A 57 -32.81 15.83 -8.69
C LEU A 57 -33.91 16.54 -9.49
N GLN A 58 -34.66 17.39 -8.79
CA GLN A 58 -35.63 18.30 -9.41
C GLN A 58 -34.94 19.30 -10.35
N PRO A 59 -35.61 19.80 -11.40
CA PRO A 59 -35.01 20.74 -12.35
C PRO A 59 -34.42 22.00 -11.71
N SER A 60 -35.07 22.56 -10.68
CA SER A 60 -34.58 23.73 -9.93
C SER A 60 -33.25 23.44 -9.22
N HIS A 61 -33.09 22.25 -8.62
CA HIS A 61 -31.83 21.86 -7.97
C HIS A 61 -30.72 21.59 -9.00
N LYS A 62 -31.06 21.00 -10.16
CA LYS A 62 -30.11 20.82 -11.27
C LYS A 62 -29.59 22.15 -11.81
N ALA A 63 -30.43 23.19 -11.84
CA ALA A 63 -30.00 24.53 -12.25
C ALA A 63 -28.95 25.12 -11.30
N LEU A 64 -29.07 24.87 -9.99
CA LEU A 64 -28.07 25.27 -8.98
C LEU A 64 -26.74 24.50 -9.11
N LEU A 65 -26.81 23.25 -9.61
CA LEU A 65 -25.67 22.34 -9.76
C LEU A 65 -25.29 22.14 -11.24
N SER A 66 -25.46 23.18 -12.06
CA SER A 66 -25.31 23.10 -13.53
C SER A 66 -23.92 22.67 -14.00
N HIS A 67 -22.90 22.79 -13.15
CA HIS A 67 -21.52 22.36 -13.41
C HIS A 67 -21.27 20.85 -13.23
N TYR A 68 -22.18 20.11 -12.59
CA TYR A 68 -21.99 18.68 -12.27
C TYR A 68 -21.77 17.79 -13.49
N PRO A 69 -22.50 17.94 -14.61
CA PRO A 69 -22.22 17.17 -15.82
C PRO A 69 -20.76 17.30 -16.29
N LEU A 70 -20.22 18.52 -16.27
CA LEU A 70 -18.81 18.75 -16.60
C LEU A 70 -17.86 18.14 -15.56
N LYS A 71 -18.22 18.17 -14.27
CA LYS A 71 -17.47 17.46 -13.22
C LYS A 71 -17.36 15.96 -13.53
N PHE A 72 -18.46 15.31 -13.92
CA PHE A 72 -18.45 13.88 -14.27
C PHE A 72 -17.56 13.59 -15.48
N GLU A 73 -17.59 14.43 -16.52
CA GLU A 73 -16.66 14.31 -17.65
C GLU A 73 -15.20 14.46 -17.23
N ARG A 74 -14.89 15.39 -16.31
CA ARG A 74 -13.53 15.56 -15.78
C ARG A 74 -13.08 14.36 -14.96
N LEU A 75 -13.95 13.79 -14.12
CA LEU A 75 -13.66 12.56 -13.39
C LEU A 75 -13.28 11.42 -14.34
N ARG A 76 -14.02 11.23 -15.44
CA ARG A 76 -13.70 10.22 -16.46
C ARG A 76 -12.34 10.42 -17.10
N ARG A 77 -11.96 11.67 -17.38
CA ARG A 77 -10.61 11.98 -17.89
C ARG A 77 -9.54 11.61 -16.87
N CYS A 78 -9.75 11.92 -15.60
CA CYS A 78 -8.83 11.53 -14.52
C CYS A 78 -8.72 10.00 -14.39
N ILE A 79 -9.84 9.27 -14.51
CA ILE A 79 -9.86 7.80 -14.54
C ILE A 79 -8.98 7.32 -15.69
N SER A 80 -9.17 7.83 -16.91
CA SER A 80 -8.36 7.44 -18.08
C SER A 80 -6.85 7.67 -17.87
N MET A 81 -6.48 8.76 -17.19
CA MET A 81 -5.06 9.04 -16.87
C MET A 81 -4.49 8.04 -15.85
N ASN A 82 -5.26 7.69 -14.81
CA ASN A 82 -4.86 6.64 -13.88
C ASN A 82 -4.77 5.27 -14.58
N SER A 83 -5.73 4.94 -15.44
CA SER A 83 -5.71 3.72 -16.25
C SER A 83 -4.49 3.66 -17.16
N TYR A 84 -4.12 4.78 -17.78
CA TYR A 84 -2.91 4.87 -18.60
C TYR A 84 -1.65 4.55 -17.78
N PHE A 85 -1.50 5.13 -16.59
CA PHE A 85 -0.41 4.79 -15.67
C PHE A 85 -0.41 3.29 -15.32
N ILE A 86 -1.55 2.75 -14.88
CA ILE A 86 -1.70 1.34 -14.49
C ILE A 86 -1.34 0.39 -15.64
N PHE A 87 -1.77 0.69 -16.87
CA PHE A 87 -1.49 -0.17 -18.01
C PHE A 87 -0.02 -0.14 -18.43
N ASN A 88 0.66 1.00 -18.35
CA ASN A 88 2.11 1.06 -18.56
C ASN A 88 2.86 0.26 -17.49
N MET A 89 2.42 0.37 -16.23
CA MET A 89 2.95 -0.43 -15.12
C MET A 89 2.78 -1.94 -15.35
N LEU A 90 1.58 -2.39 -15.74
CA LEU A 90 1.33 -3.80 -16.05
C LEU A 90 2.09 -4.27 -17.30
N GLN A 91 2.29 -3.41 -18.30
CA GLN A 91 3.04 -3.74 -19.50
C GLN A 91 4.53 -3.94 -19.22
N ALA A 92 5.07 -3.19 -18.26
CA ALA A 92 6.45 -3.32 -17.80
C ALA A 92 6.65 -4.48 -16.81
N PHE A 93 5.58 -4.98 -16.20
CA PHE A 93 5.65 -6.06 -15.22
C PHE A 93 5.99 -7.40 -15.89
N GLU A 94 7.14 -7.96 -15.50
CA GLU A 94 7.54 -9.31 -15.84
C GLU A 94 7.22 -10.22 -14.64
N PRO A 95 6.18 -11.08 -14.72
CA PRO A 95 5.81 -11.93 -13.59
C PRO A 95 6.93 -12.92 -13.27
N PRO A 96 7.20 -13.19 -11.98
CA PRO A 96 8.23 -14.14 -11.57
C PRO A 96 7.87 -15.60 -11.92
N LEU A 97 6.59 -15.86 -12.21
CA LEU A 97 6.03 -17.17 -12.50
C LEU A 97 5.38 -17.22 -13.89
N ASP A 98 5.35 -18.41 -14.50
CA ASP A 98 4.67 -18.62 -15.77
C ASP A 98 3.15 -18.68 -15.60
N LEU A 99 2.50 -17.54 -15.84
CA LEU A 99 1.06 -17.40 -15.74
C LEU A 99 0.27 -18.13 -16.84
N THR A 100 0.90 -18.84 -17.78
CA THR A 100 0.20 -19.56 -18.87
C THR A 100 -0.13 -21.01 -18.53
N GLN A 101 0.36 -21.53 -17.40
CA GLN A 101 0.06 -22.89 -16.97
C GLN A 101 -1.41 -22.98 -16.50
N GLU A 102 -2.25 -23.70 -17.25
CA GLU A 102 -3.48 -24.26 -16.70
C GLU A 102 -3.08 -25.45 -15.83
N LEU A 103 -3.08 -25.26 -14.51
CA LEU A 103 -2.83 -26.37 -13.59
C LEU A 103 -4.14 -27.15 -13.44
N ASP A 104 -4.22 -28.29 -14.12
CA ASP A 104 -5.24 -29.33 -13.93
C ASP A 104 -5.14 -29.86 -12.48
N ILE A 105 -5.72 -29.15 -11.52
CA ILE A 105 -5.97 -29.68 -10.18
C ILE A 105 -7.26 -30.51 -10.28
N CYS A 106 -7.18 -31.68 -10.91
CA CYS A 106 -8.32 -32.61 -10.98
C CYS A 106 -8.23 -33.68 -9.88
N GLU A 107 -9.38 -33.87 -9.22
CA GLU A 107 -9.78 -34.91 -8.27
C GLU A 107 -9.45 -34.70 -6.77
N ASN A 108 -10.17 -33.75 -6.16
CA ASN A 108 -11.00 -34.05 -4.98
C ASN A 108 -12.01 -32.91 -4.75
N SER A 109 -13.19 -33.05 -5.37
CA SER A 109 -14.34 -32.12 -5.32
C SER A 109 -15.02 -31.99 -3.94
N HIS A 110 -14.27 -32.23 -2.85
CA HIS A 110 -14.68 -32.00 -1.48
C HIS A 110 -13.76 -31.05 -0.71
N LEU A 111 -12.59 -30.68 -1.27
CA LEU A 111 -11.67 -29.71 -0.68
C LEU A 111 -11.79 -28.30 -1.29
N GLU A 112 -12.38 -28.18 -2.48
CA GLU A 112 -12.56 -26.89 -3.18
C GLU A 112 -13.46 -25.91 -2.40
N ASN A 113 -14.39 -26.37 -1.56
CA ASN A 113 -15.23 -25.46 -0.78
C ASN A 113 -14.62 -25.06 0.56
N ALA A 114 -13.64 -25.80 1.08
CA ALA A 114 -12.95 -25.48 2.33
C ALA A 114 -11.70 -24.63 2.09
N LEU A 115 -10.93 -24.94 1.04
CA LEU A 115 -9.67 -24.23 0.73
C LEU A 115 -9.87 -22.96 -0.10
N ASN A 116 -11.00 -22.80 -0.79
CA ASN A 116 -11.30 -21.50 -1.38
C ASN A 116 -11.43 -20.43 -0.29
N GLU A 117 -11.88 -20.76 0.93
CA GLU A 117 -11.94 -19.83 2.07
C GLU A 117 -10.56 -19.46 2.64
N ASP A 118 -9.61 -20.39 2.72
CA ASP A 118 -8.26 -20.09 3.24
C ASP A 118 -7.45 -19.13 2.34
N LEU A 119 -7.63 -19.24 1.02
CA LEU A 119 -6.99 -18.34 0.04
C LEU A 119 -7.70 -17.01 -0.14
N PHE A 120 -8.89 -16.89 0.42
CA PHE A 120 -9.54 -15.59 0.52
C PHE A 120 -8.89 -14.72 1.62
N LEU A 121 -8.05 -15.26 2.51
CA LEU A 121 -7.65 -14.62 3.77
C LEU A 121 -6.38 -13.78 3.72
N GLY A 122 -5.25 -14.35 3.29
CA GLY A 122 -3.93 -13.69 3.40
C GLY A 122 -3.78 -12.36 2.65
N GLU A 123 -4.64 -12.09 1.68
CA GLU A 123 -4.63 -10.81 0.95
C GLU A 123 -5.85 -9.93 1.24
N ARG A 124 -6.90 -10.38 1.95
CA ARG A 124 -8.20 -9.67 1.93
C ARG A 124 -8.14 -8.25 2.51
N ASN A 125 -7.17 -7.88 3.35
CA ASN A 125 -7.05 -6.54 3.93
C ASN A 125 -5.60 -6.09 4.20
N VAL A 126 -4.75 -6.04 3.16
CA VAL A 126 -3.39 -5.46 3.26
C VAL A 126 -3.41 -3.93 3.49
N PHE A 127 -4.57 -3.27 3.39
CA PHE A 127 -4.70 -1.83 3.53
C PHE A 127 -5.73 -1.45 4.60
N SER A 128 -5.28 -1.25 5.84
CA SER A 128 -6.06 -0.60 6.89
C SER A 128 -6.07 0.93 6.71
N CYS A 129 -6.44 1.38 5.51
CA CYS A 129 -6.99 2.74 5.37
C CYS A 129 -8.47 2.64 5.77
N PRO A 130 -8.97 3.36 6.79
CA PRO A 130 -10.40 3.43 7.04
C PRO A 130 -11.07 3.87 5.74
N SER A 131 -11.82 2.97 5.12
CA SER A 131 -12.60 3.31 3.93
C SER A 131 -13.57 4.40 4.35
N THR A 132 -13.48 5.57 3.71
CA THR A 132 -14.44 6.67 3.91
C THR A 132 -15.80 6.34 3.26
N SER A 133 -16.24 5.08 3.34
CA SER A 133 -17.58 4.68 2.96
C SER A 133 -18.54 5.27 4.00
N ALA A 134 -18.94 6.51 3.74
CA ALA A 134 -20.07 7.16 4.38
C ALA A 134 -21.36 6.44 3.96
N SER A 135 -21.55 5.23 4.46
CA SER A 135 -22.83 4.57 4.59
C SER A 135 -22.91 4.05 6.00
N GLY A 136 -23.05 4.97 6.95
CA GLY A 136 -23.40 4.64 8.32
C GLY A 136 -24.69 3.84 8.32
N SER A 137 -24.58 2.54 8.56
CA SER A 137 -25.72 1.72 8.96
C SER A 137 -26.13 2.20 10.35
N LEU A 138 -27.17 3.03 10.40
CA LEU A 138 -27.87 3.40 11.62
C LEU A 138 -28.48 2.14 12.22
N CYS A 139 -27.81 1.54 13.21
CA CYS A 139 -28.41 0.53 14.05
C CYS A 139 -29.08 1.23 15.25
N PHE A 140 -30.37 1.55 15.11
CA PHE A 140 -31.22 1.92 16.23
C PHE A 140 -31.47 0.66 17.08
N SER A 141 -30.72 0.49 18.16
CA SER A 141 -31.14 -0.39 19.24
C SER A 141 -32.16 0.34 20.10
N LYS A 142 -33.42 -0.11 20.03
CA LYS A 142 -34.46 0.17 21.01
C LYS A 142 -33.91 -0.10 22.41
N PHE A 143 -34.08 0.86 23.32
CA PHE A 143 -34.17 0.56 24.74
C PHE A 143 -35.45 1.21 25.28
N ASP A 144 -36.24 0.35 25.92
CA ASP A 144 -37.48 0.65 26.61
C ASP A 144 -37.24 1.46 27.89
N GLU A 145 -38.34 2.05 28.34
CA GLU A 145 -38.58 2.96 29.46
C GLU A 145 -37.99 2.61 30.85
N ALA A 146 -37.97 3.69 31.65
CA ALA A 146 -37.86 3.80 33.12
C ALA A 146 -36.42 4.04 33.65
N CYS A 147 -36.10 5.06 34.44
CA CYS A 147 -36.88 5.88 35.37
C CYS A 147 -36.34 7.32 35.46
N SER A 148 -37.28 8.23 35.73
CA SER A 148 -37.10 9.63 36.13
C SER A 148 -36.26 9.81 37.40
N GLY A 149 -35.37 10.81 37.39
CA GLY A 149 -34.72 11.38 38.56
C GLY A 149 -34.28 12.81 38.26
N GLU A 150 -34.88 13.76 38.97
CA GLU A 150 -34.84 15.20 38.75
C GLU A 150 -33.48 15.87 39.01
N GLY A 151 -33.27 16.99 38.30
CA GLY A 151 -32.87 18.25 38.93
C GLY A 151 -31.37 18.54 39.05
N SER A 152 -30.87 19.48 38.25
CA SER A 152 -30.63 20.85 38.75
C SER A 152 -29.83 21.68 37.74
N SER A 153 -30.36 22.87 37.49
CA SER A 153 -29.82 23.96 36.71
C SER A 153 -28.58 24.60 37.33
N ALA A 154 -27.56 24.90 36.51
CA ALA A 154 -26.66 26.02 36.76
C ALA A 154 -26.16 26.61 35.44
N MET A 155 -26.65 27.81 35.13
CA MET A 155 -26.19 28.67 34.05
C MET A 155 -25.51 29.89 34.67
N CYS A 156 -24.27 30.20 34.28
CA CYS A 156 -23.57 31.51 34.35
C CYS A 156 -22.05 31.25 34.24
N LYS A 157 -21.21 31.99 33.52
CA LYS A 157 -21.35 33.30 32.87
C LYS A 157 -20.19 33.49 31.89
N SER A 158 -20.51 34.23 30.83
CA SER A 158 -19.63 34.80 29.81
C SER A 158 -18.54 35.73 30.37
N LEU A 159 -17.41 35.80 29.66
CA LEU A 159 -16.62 37.02 29.50
C LEU A 159 -16.32 37.23 28.00
N LYS A 160 -17.00 38.23 27.41
CA LYS A 160 -16.56 39.04 26.26
C LYS A 160 -15.31 39.83 26.69
N GLY A 161 -14.36 40.26 25.87
CA GLY A 161 -14.22 40.38 24.42
C GLY A 161 -13.22 41.52 24.17
N ALA A 162 -12.50 41.53 23.05
CA ALA A 162 -11.92 42.73 22.44
C ALA A 162 -11.56 42.43 20.99
N ASP A 163 -12.26 43.11 20.10
CA ASP A 163 -12.10 43.12 18.64
C ASP A 163 -10.80 43.83 18.22
N ALA A 164 -10.25 43.38 17.09
CA ALA A 164 -9.63 44.27 16.11
C ALA A 164 -9.81 43.65 14.72
N ASN A 165 -10.68 44.27 13.94
CA ASN A 165 -10.87 44.03 12.50
C ASN A 165 -9.66 44.59 11.73
N GLU A 166 -9.11 43.79 10.83
CA GLU A 166 -8.56 44.30 9.56
C GLU A 166 -9.12 43.42 8.43
N GLU A 167 -10.00 44.03 7.64
CA GLU A 167 -10.54 43.50 6.40
C GLU A 167 -9.43 43.49 5.34
N MET A 168 -9.23 42.36 4.67
CA MET A 168 -8.47 42.30 3.43
C MET A 168 -9.29 41.51 2.40
N GLU A 169 -9.92 42.26 1.49
CA GLU A 169 -10.56 41.75 0.29
C GLU A 169 -9.51 41.03 -0.57
N ILE A 170 -9.74 39.75 -0.89
CA ILE A 170 -9.01 39.04 -1.94
C ILE A 170 -10.00 38.72 -3.05
N GLU A 171 -10.05 39.62 -4.02
CA GLU A 171 -10.72 39.44 -5.30
C GLU A 171 -10.01 38.31 -6.08
N GLY A 172 -10.69 37.17 -6.22
CA GLY A 172 -10.22 36.03 -6.99
C GLY A 172 -10.44 36.24 -8.49
N HIS A 173 -9.51 36.93 -9.15
CA HIS A 173 -9.43 36.93 -10.61
C HIS A 173 -8.68 35.68 -11.10
N CYS A 174 -9.44 34.73 -11.66
CA CYS A 174 -8.89 33.60 -12.40
C CYS A 174 -8.50 34.08 -13.81
N GLU A 175 -7.23 34.41 -14.03
CA GLU A 175 -6.71 34.73 -15.35
C GLU A 175 -6.62 33.46 -16.22
N SER A 176 -7.21 33.54 -17.41
CA SER A 176 -7.12 32.53 -18.45
C SER A 176 -5.70 32.49 -19.03
N ILE A 177 -4.97 31.38 -18.83
CA ILE A 177 -3.74 31.13 -19.58
C ILE A 177 -4.08 30.37 -20.86
N THR A 178 -3.96 31.09 -21.97
CA THR A 178 -3.95 30.57 -23.34
C THR A 178 -2.62 29.90 -23.69
N GLY A 179 -2.70 28.76 -24.40
CA GLY A 179 -1.58 28.05 -25.05
C GLY A 179 -1.45 26.61 -24.51
N ARG A 180 -1.43 25.53 -25.27
CA ARG A 180 -1.06 25.26 -26.68
C ARG A 180 -1.79 23.98 -27.10
N HIS A 181 -2.40 23.94 -28.28
CA HIS A 181 -3.05 22.75 -28.84
C HIS A 181 -2.03 21.66 -29.24
N PRO A 182 -2.29 20.36 -28.96
CA PRO A 182 -1.73 19.26 -29.75
C PRO A 182 -2.57 19.03 -31.03
N PRO A 183 -1.97 18.55 -32.13
CA PRO A 183 -2.63 18.49 -33.43
C PRO A 183 -3.73 17.41 -33.48
N GLY A 184 -4.85 17.79 -34.11
CA GLY A 184 -6.06 16.98 -34.19
C GLY A 184 -5.99 15.82 -35.19
N PHE A 185 -6.70 14.74 -34.86
CA PHE A 185 -7.02 13.68 -35.80
C PHE A 185 -8.48 13.79 -36.23
N LYS A 186 -8.68 14.03 -37.54
CA LYS A 186 -9.99 13.97 -38.21
C LYS A 186 -10.33 12.52 -38.53
N TYR A 187 -11.51 12.08 -38.12
CA TYR A 187 -12.13 10.88 -38.66
C TYR A 187 -12.52 11.10 -40.13
N LYS A 188 -12.07 10.22 -41.02
CA LYS A 188 -12.73 9.93 -42.29
C LYS A 188 -12.71 8.43 -42.49
N GLY A 189 -13.89 7.83 -42.60
CA GLY A 189 -14.04 6.44 -43.02
C GLY A 189 -13.83 6.32 -44.52
N GLU A 190 -13.23 5.21 -44.94
CA GLU A 190 -13.67 4.38 -46.08
C GLU A 190 -12.80 3.12 -46.19
N SER A 191 -13.34 2.19 -46.96
CA SER A 191 -13.18 0.74 -47.00
C SER A 191 -11.96 0.17 -47.75
N ASP A 192 -11.72 -1.11 -47.44
CA ASP A 192 -11.28 -2.22 -48.31
C ASP A 192 -9.77 -2.48 -48.63
N LYS A 193 -9.35 -3.68 -48.17
CA LYS A 193 -8.52 -4.73 -48.80
C LYS A 193 -7.01 -4.55 -49.09
N ARG A 194 -6.28 -5.46 -48.42
CA ARG A 194 -5.17 -6.35 -48.85
C ARG A 194 -3.89 -5.72 -49.44
N GLY A 195 -2.77 -6.04 -48.78
CA GLY A 195 -1.42 -6.05 -49.35
C GLY A 195 -0.37 -6.02 -48.25
N GLY A 196 0.33 -7.13 -48.02
CA GLY A 196 1.23 -7.34 -46.88
C GLY A 196 2.58 -6.63 -46.98
N ASN A 197 3.29 -6.59 -45.85
CA ASN A 197 4.64 -7.14 -45.72
C ASN A 197 5.11 -7.05 -44.27
N GLU A 198 5.71 -8.15 -43.82
CA GLU A 198 6.42 -8.28 -42.57
C GLU A 198 7.59 -7.29 -42.52
N VAL A 199 7.66 -6.51 -41.44
CA VAL A 199 8.91 -5.93 -40.96
C VAL A 199 9.05 -6.43 -39.53
N ALA A 200 10.03 -7.30 -39.34
CA ALA A 200 10.43 -7.82 -38.05
C ALA A 200 10.93 -6.67 -37.18
N ASP A 201 10.28 -6.45 -36.03
CA ASP A 201 10.83 -5.62 -34.98
C ASP A 201 10.96 -6.43 -33.69
N SER A 202 12.18 -6.42 -33.19
CA SER A 202 12.67 -7.29 -32.14
C SER A 202 12.27 -6.70 -30.79
N ASN A 203 11.03 -6.92 -30.36
CA ASN A 203 10.59 -6.65 -28.98
C ASN A 203 9.40 -7.55 -28.56
N GLY A 204 9.37 -8.76 -29.09
CA GLY A 204 8.20 -9.66 -29.08
C GLY A 204 7.80 -10.27 -27.72
N LYS A 205 8.50 -10.01 -26.61
CA LYS A 205 8.11 -10.56 -25.30
C LYS A 205 7.16 -9.65 -24.53
N ALA A 206 7.52 -8.38 -24.32
CA ALA A 206 6.69 -7.43 -23.57
C ALA A 206 5.34 -7.10 -24.25
N SER A 207 5.33 -6.98 -25.58
CA SER A 207 4.09 -6.75 -26.35
C SER A 207 3.15 -7.97 -26.35
N SER A 208 3.71 -9.18 -26.30
CA SER A 208 2.91 -10.42 -26.30
C SER A 208 2.18 -10.66 -24.98
N PHE A 209 2.75 -10.23 -23.86
CA PHE A 209 2.15 -10.41 -22.53
C PHE A 209 0.91 -9.54 -22.36
N PHE A 210 0.94 -8.27 -22.77
CA PHE A 210 -0.23 -7.39 -22.69
C PHE A 210 -1.38 -7.87 -23.58
N HIS A 211 -1.08 -8.33 -24.81
CA HIS A 211 -2.10 -8.95 -25.67
C HIS A 211 -2.63 -10.30 -25.14
N LYS A 212 -1.86 -11.03 -24.32
CA LYS A 212 -2.28 -12.26 -23.62
C LYS A 212 -3.03 -11.99 -22.30
N CYS A 213 -2.72 -10.90 -21.61
CA CYS A 213 -3.36 -10.49 -20.35
C CYS A 213 -4.75 -9.89 -20.60
N VAL A 214 -5.01 -9.43 -21.82
CA VAL A 214 -6.33 -9.01 -22.33
C VAL A 214 -7.13 -10.19 -22.91
N ASP A 215 -6.64 -11.44 -22.77
CA ASP A 215 -7.41 -12.63 -23.13
C ASP A 215 -8.70 -12.70 -22.28
N PRO A 216 -9.88 -12.97 -22.88
CA PRO A 216 -11.16 -13.10 -22.16
C PRO A 216 -11.12 -14.08 -20.97
N SER A 217 -10.17 -15.01 -20.93
CA SER A 217 -9.93 -15.90 -19.78
C SER A 217 -9.45 -15.18 -18.50
N PHE A 218 -8.93 -13.95 -18.59
CA PHE A 218 -8.56 -13.12 -17.43
C PHE A 218 -9.70 -12.20 -16.92
N GLN A 219 -10.87 -12.23 -17.57
CA GLN A 219 -12.09 -11.57 -17.08
C GLN A 219 -12.76 -12.39 -15.97
N LEU A 220 -12.03 -12.60 -14.87
CA LEU A 220 -12.66 -13.02 -13.63
C LEU A 220 -13.55 -11.87 -13.11
N ASN A 221 -14.71 -12.21 -12.55
CA ASN A 221 -15.45 -11.29 -11.69
C ASN A 221 -14.57 -10.99 -10.48
N VAL A 222 -13.83 -9.88 -10.52
CA VAL A 222 -12.97 -9.47 -9.41
C VAL A 222 -13.83 -8.83 -8.32
N PRO A 223 -13.74 -9.33 -7.07
CA PRO A 223 -14.40 -8.68 -5.94
C PRO A 223 -14.02 -7.19 -5.84
N LEU A 224 -15.00 -6.31 -5.56
CA LEU A 224 -14.76 -4.86 -5.45
C LEU A 224 -13.65 -4.51 -4.45
N VAL A 225 -13.52 -5.31 -3.37
CA VAL A 225 -12.47 -5.15 -2.36
C VAL A 225 -11.06 -5.19 -2.96
N ASP A 226 -10.83 -5.95 -4.03
CA ASP A 226 -9.52 -6.02 -4.68
C ASP A 226 -9.23 -4.79 -5.53
N VAL A 227 -10.25 -4.19 -6.15
CA VAL A 227 -10.10 -2.93 -6.88
C VAL A 227 -9.91 -1.76 -5.92
N ASP A 228 -10.53 -1.81 -4.74
CA ASP A 228 -10.29 -0.82 -3.68
C ASP A 228 -8.81 -0.80 -3.25
N LYS A 229 -8.13 -1.97 -3.24
CA LYS A 229 -6.68 -2.02 -3.01
C LYS A 229 -5.88 -1.31 -4.09
N VAL A 230 -6.29 -1.40 -5.36
CA VAL A 230 -5.67 -0.62 -6.44
C VAL A 230 -5.81 0.88 -6.17
N GLN A 231 -6.96 1.33 -5.67
CA GLN A 231 -7.13 2.73 -5.25
C GLN A 231 -6.21 3.09 -4.07
N CYS A 232 -6.02 2.18 -3.11
CA CYS A 232 -5.05 2.35 -2.03
C CYS A 232 -3.61 2.47 -2.54
N ILE A 233 -3.22 1.68 -3.56
CA ILE A 233 -1.91 1.79 -4.20
C ILE A 233 -1.72 3.19 -4.80
N ILE A 234 -2.70 3.70 -5.53
CA ILE A 234 -2.61 5.05 -6.13
C ILE A 234 -2.37 6.13 -5.04
N ARG A 235 -2.95 5.98 -3.84
CA ARG A 235 -2.67 6.89 -2.71
C ARG A 235 -1.30 6.64 -2.07
N ASN A 236 -0.84 5.40 -1.98
CA ASN A 236 0.51 5.07 -1.51
C ASN A 236 1.61 5.66 -2.41
N ILE A 237 1.38 5.74 -3.72
CA ILE A 237 2.28 6.43 -4.65
C ILE A 237 2.47 7.90 -4.22
N VAL A 238 1.42 8.57 -3.72
CA VAL A 238 1.54 9.95 -3.23
C VAL A 238 2.46 10.02 -2.01
N ARG A 239 2.26 9.13 -1.04
CA ARG A 239 3.07 9.06 0.18
C ARG A 239 4.55 8.87 -0.16
N ASP A 240 4.87 7.90 -1.00
CA ASP A 240 6.25 7.47 -1.22
C ASP A 240 6.97 8.23 -2.34
N TRP A 241 6.24 8.71 -3.35
CA TRP A 241 6.85 9.16 -4.61
C TRP A 241 6.30 10.49 -5.13
N ALA A 242 5.46 11.20 -4.39
CA ALA A 242 5.06 12.56 -4.75
C ALA A 242 5.62 13.60 -3.77
N THR A 243 5.84 14.81 -4.27
CA THR A 243 6.16 15.97 -3.43
C THR A 243 5.06 16.24 -2.41
N GLU A 244 3.80 15.97 -2.76
CA GLU A 244 2.65 16.12 -1.86
C GLU A 244 2.77 15.21 -0.62
N GLY A 245 3.42 14.05 -0.72
CA GLY A 245 3.71 13.15 0.40
C GLY A 245 4.91 13.55 1.26
N GLN A 246 5.69 14.58 0.89
CA GLN A 246 6.93 14.94 1.58
C GLN A 246 6.72 15.20 3.07
N LYS A 247 5.64 15.91 3.45
CA LYS A 247 5.34 16.16 4.86
C LYS A 247 5.15 14.86 5.65
N GLU A 248 4.44 13.90 5.08
CA GLU A 248 4.19 12.61 5.73
C GLU A 248 5.50 11.81 5.86
N ARG A 249 6.37 11.84 4.84
CA ARG A 249 7.72 11.26 4.89
C ARG A 249 8.64 11.99 5.89
N ASP A 250 8.54 13.30 6.01
CA ASP A 250 9.31 14.06 7.01
C ASP A 250 8.88 13.74 8.45
N GLN A 251 7.62 13.33 8.64
CA GLN A 251 7.12 12.87 9.94
C GLN A 251 7.48 11.41 10.22
N CYS A 252 7.55 10.55 9.19
CA CYS A 252 7.83 9.12 9.33
C CYS A 252 9.30 8.74 9.06
N TYR A 253 9.80 8.99 7.86
CA TYR A 253 11.08 8.50 7.38
C TYR A 253 12.24 9.32 7.94
N LYS A 254 12.12 10.64 8.00
CA LYS A 254 13.20 11.50 8.49
C LYS A 254 13.66 11.17 9.92
N PRO A 255 12.79 10.94 10.93
CA PRO A 255 13.23 10.51 12.25
C PRO A 255 14.00 9.18 12.27
N ILE A 256 13.64 8.25 11.38
CA ILE A 256 14.33 6.96 11.21
C ILE A 256 15.72 7.20 10.60
N LEU A 257 15.78 7.96 9.51
CA LEU A 257 17.01 8.29 8.79
C LEU A 257 18.01 9.07 9.66
N GLU A 258 17.53 10.02 10.47
CA GLU A 258 18.35 10.76 11.44
C GLU A 258 18.91 9.84 12.53
N GLU A 259 18.10 8.89 13.01
CA GLU A 259 18.53 7.91 14.01
C GLU A 259 19.58 6.95 13.44
N LEU A 260 19.38 6.47 12.22
CA LEU A 260 20.35 5.67 11.49
C LEU A 260 21.69 6.40 11.33
N ASP A 261 21.68 7.69 10.98
CA ASP A 261 22.90 8.51 10.86
C ASP A 261 23.59 8.73 12.21
N ALA A 262 22.82 8.91 13.29
CA ALA A 262 23.37 9.05 14.63
C ALA A 262 24.05 7.76 15.13
N LEU A 263 23.45 6.60 14.83
CA LEU A 263 23.96 5.30 15.29
C LEU A 263 25.12 4.78 14.44
N PHE A 264 25.17 5.13 13.16
CA PHE A 264 26.17 4.66 12.22
C PHE A 264 26.88 5.84 11.51
N PRO A 265 27.61 6.70 12.25
CA PRO A 265 28.22 7.91 11.67
C PRO A 265 29.40 7.60 10.74
N ASN A 266 30.05 6.43 10.91
CA ASN A 266 31.24 6.02 10.16
C ASN A 266 30.93 4.83 9.25
N ARG A 267 30.22 5.09 8.15
CA ARG A 267 29.87 4.07 7.15
C ARG A 267 31.03 3.91 6.16
N GLY A 268 31.89 2.93 6.40
CA GLY A 268 32.99 2.63 5.48
C GLY A 268 32.48 2.00 4.19
N LYS A 269 32.93 2.48 3.02
CA LYS A 269 32.57 1.88 1.70
C LYS A 269 32.95 0.39 1.57
N ALA A 270 33.94 -0.07 2.33
CA ALA A 270 34.43 -1.45 2.30
C ALA A 270 33.61 -2.42 3.17
N GLY A 271 32.76 -1.90 4.06
CA GLY A 271 31.90 -2.70 4.95
C GLY A 271 30.69 -1.89 5.43
N PRO A 272 29.79 -1.49 4.52
CA PRO A 272 28.60 -0.74 4.89
C PRO A 272 27.65 -1.61 5.73
N PRO A 273 26.96 -1.02 6.73
CA PRO A 273 26.02 -1.75 7.57
C PRO A 273 24.82 -2.27 6.76
N THR A 274 24.30 -3.44 7.13
CA THR A 274 23.11 -4.05 6.53
C THR A 274 21.83 -3.57 7.24
N CYS A 275 20.83 -3.17 6.46
CA CYS A 275 19.54 -2.70 6.94
C CYS A 275 18.41 -3.46 6.24
N LEU A 276 17.56 -4.13 7.02
CA LEU A 276 16.31 -4.72 6.53
C LEU A 276 15.13 -3.78 6.83
N VAL A 277 14.24 -3.63 5.86
CA VAL A 277 12.99 -2.86 5.98
C VAL A 277 11.80 -3.77 5.66
N PRO A 278 11.22 -4.48 6.66
CA PRO A 278 10.01 -5.26 6.46
C PRO A 278 8.80 -4.37 6.17
N GLY A 279 7.91 -4.83 5.29
CA GLY A 279 6.75 -4.05 4.84
C GLY A 279 7.16 -2.77 4.13
N ALA A 280 8.12 -2.87 3.19
CA ALA A 280 8.72 -1.72 2.54
C ALA A 280 7.77 -0.96 1.58
N GLY A 281 6.58 -1.50 1.27
CA GLY A 281 5.59 -0.85 0.42
C GLY A 281 6.16 -0.55 -0.97
N LEU A 282 6.17 0.73 -1.34
CA LEU A 282 6.70 1.18 -2.64
C LEU A 282 8.22 1.45 -2.61
N GLY A 283 8.91 1.06 -1.54
CA GLY A 283 10.37 1.00 -1.47
C GLY A 283 11.07 2.33 -1.18
N ARG A 284 10.34 3.43 -0.93
CA ARG A 284 10.93 4.76 -0.75
C ARG A 284 11.89 4.82 0.45
N LEU A 285 11.47 4.31 1.61
CA LEU A 285 12.30 4.32 2.82
C LEU A 285 13.56 3.47 2.64
N ALA A 286 13.43 2.27 2.08
CA ALA A 286 14.56 1.39 1.80
C ALA A 286 15.55 2.04 0.80
N LEU A 287 15.04 2.78 -0.19
CA LEU A 287 15.87 3.56 -1.11
C LEU A 287 16.61 4.70 -0.39
N GLU A 288 15.93 5.50 0.45
CA GLU A 288 16.59 6.60 1.18
C GLU A 288 17.64 6.10 2.17
N ILE A 289 17.41 4.94 2.80
CA ILE A 289 18.40 4.27 3.64
C ILE A 289 19.61 3.82 2.79
N SER A 290 19.38 3.29 1.58
CA SER A 290 20.48 2.98 0.65
C SER A 290 21.28 4.24 0.31
N CYS A 291 20.61 5.38 0.04
CA CYS A 291 21.27 6.65 -0.25
C CYS A 291 22.16 7.16 0.91
N GLN A 292 21.88 6.78 2.16
CA GLN A 292 22.75 7.07 3.31
C GLN A 292 24.00 6.17 3.37
N GLY A 293 24.14 5.20 2.49
CA GLY A 293 25.33 4.33 2.41
C GLY A 293 25.18 2.97 3.10
N PHE A 294 23.95 2.53 3.38
CA PHE A 294 23.68 1.15 3.85
C PHE A 294 23.61 0.16 2.68
N ILE A 295 23.80 -1.12 2.99
CA ILE A 295 23.24 -2.23 2.20
C ILE A 295 21.80 -2.37 2.66
N SER A 296 20.85 -1.94 1.83
CA SER A 296 19.44 -1.82 2.22
C SER A 296 18.59 -2.82 1.44
N GLN A 297 17.83 -3.65 2.16
CA GLN A 297 16.86 -4.53 1.56
C GLN A 297 15.46 -4.17 2.08
N GLY A 298 14.55 -3.82 1.18
CA GLY A 298 13.13 -3.82 1.50
C GLY A 298 12.55 -5.22 1.36
N ASN A 299 11.59 -5.59 2.21
CA ASN A 299 10.78 -6.80 2.06
C ASN A 299 9.30 -6.42 1.89
N GLU A 300 8.63 -7.04 0.94
CA GLU A 300 7.22 -6.81 0.66
C GLU A 300 6.58 -8.10 0.14
N PHE A 301 5.40 -8.45 0.66
CA PHE A 301 4.69 -9.66 0.24
C PHE A 301 3.57 -9.36 -0.75
N SER A 302 3.01 -8.14 -0.71
CA SER A 302 1.86 -7.79 -1.51
C SER A 302 2.26 -7.55 -2.96
N TYR A 303 1.80 -8.42 -3.85
CA TYR A 303 1.96 -8.23 -5.29
C TYR A 303 1.36 -6.90 -5.79
N TYR A 304 0.34 -6.35 -5.11
CA TYR A 304 -0.14 -4.99 -5.41
C TYR A 304 0.97 -3.95 -5.28
N MET A 305 1.70 -3.97 -4.15
CA MET A 305 2.82 -3.07 -3.89
C MET A 305 4.01 -3.39 -4.79
N MET A 306 4.38 -4.68 -4.93
CA MET A 306 5.56 -5.09 -5.69
C MET A 306 5.48 -4.71 -7.17
N ILE A 307 4.34 -4.90 -7.82
CA ILE A 307 4.15 -4.50 -9.23
C ILE A 307 4.41 -2.99 -9.39
N CYS A 308 3.84 -2.18 -8.50
CA CYS A 308 3.98 -0.73 -8.53
C CYS A 308 5.39 -0.26 -8.15
N SER A 309 5.95 -0.84 -7.09
CA SER A 309 7.31 -0.59 -6.60
C SER A 309 8.35 -0.86 -7.70
N SER A 310 8.27 -2.04 -8.34
CA SER A 310 9.16 -2.40 -9.44
C SER A 310 9.08 -1.41 -10.60
N PHE A 311 7.86 -0.98 -10.98
CA PHE A 311 7.68 0.00 -12.04
C PHE A 311 8.32 1.35 -11.72
N ILE A 312 8.08 1.89 -10.53
CA ILE A 312 8.64 3.18 -10.13
C ILE A 312 10.17 3.09 -10.03
N LEU A 313 10.70 2.06 -9.36
CA LEU A 313 12.13 1.89 -9.10
C LEU A 313 12.94 1.58 -10.37
N ASN A 314 12.39 0.78 -11.30
CA ASN A 314 13.17 0.23 -12.40
C ASN A 314 12.81 0.77 -13.79
N HIS A 315 11.59 1.29 -13.99
CA HIS A 315 11.10 1.66 -15.32
C HIS A 315 10.90 3.17 -15.53
N THR A 316 10.79 3.95 -14.46
CA THR A 316 10.78 5.41 -14.57
C THR A 316 12.15 5.94 -15.00
N GLN A 317 12.18 6.87 -15.95
CA GLN A 317 13.38 7.46 -16.54
C GLN A 317 13.72 8.85 -15.99
N THR A 318 12.74 9.59 -15.46
CA THR A 318 12.94 10.95 -14.93
C THR A 318 11.96 11.28 -13.81
N ALA A 319 12.32 12.27 -12.99
CA ALA A 319 11.39 12.84 -12.04
C ALA A 319 10.23 13.53 -12.78
N GLY A 320 9.01 13.41 -12.25
CA GLY A 320 7.79 13.99 -12.78
C GLY A 320 7.27 13.36 -14.08
N GLU A 321 7.76 12.18 -14.46
CA GLU A 321 7.38 11.49 -15.71
C GLU A 321 5.88 11.19 -15.80
N TRP A 322 5.27 10.79 -14.68
CA TRP A 322 3.89 10.34 -14.63
C TRP A 322 2.99 11.37 -13.93
N THR A 323 1.73 11.41 -14.33
CA THR A 323 0.70 12.21 -13.67
C THR A 323 -0.48 11.32 -13.30
N ILE A 324 -0.80 11.28 -12.01
CA ILE A 324 -1.91 10.50 -11.44
C ILE A 324 -2.94 11.41 -10.77
N TYR A 325 -4.12 10.87 -10.51
CA TYR A 325 -5.27 11.52 -9.87
C TYR A 325 -5.74 10.68 -8.68
N PRO A 326 -5.06 10.75 -7.54
CA PRO A 326 -5.24 9.85 -6.40
C PRO A 326 -6.52 10.10 -5.58
N TRP A 327 -7.18 11.24 -5.79
CA TRP A 327 -8.26 11.72 -4.92
C TRP A 327 -9.67 11.62 -5.53
N ILE A 328 -9.78 11.04 -6.73
CA ILE A 328 -11.04 11.06 -7.51
C ILE A 328 -12.10 10.06 -7.01
N HIS A 329 -11.70 9.08 -6.21
CA HIS A 329 -12.56 7.96 -5.80
C HIS A 329 -13.58 8.30 -4.69
N SER A 330 -13.51 9.49 -4.09
CA SER A 330 -14.46 9.94 -3.07
C SER A 330 -15.01 11.33 -3.37
N ASN A 331 -16.33 11.49 -3.30
CA ASN A 331 -17.02 12.79 -3.35
C ASN A 331 -17.22 13.42 -1.97
N CYS A 332 -16.80 12.74 -0.90
CA CYS A 332 -16.99 13.21 0.46
C CYS A 332 -15.83 14.12 0.89
N ASN A 333 -16.08 14.97 1.88
CA ASN A 333 -15.06 15.76 2.59
C ASN A 333 -14.13 16.58 1.67
N SER A 334 -14.62 17.03 0.52
CA SER A 334 -13.87 17.87 -0.42
C SER A 334 -14.30 19.33 -0.25
N LEU A 335 -13.33 20.24 -0.09
CA LEU A 335 -13.58 21.68 -0.05
C LEU A 335 -13.98 22.23 -1.43
N SER A 336 -13.40 21.68 -2.50
CA SER A 336 -13.71 22.05 -3.87
C SER A 336 -13.56 20.87 -4.85
N ASP A 337 -14.22 20.95 -6.00
CA ASP A 337 -14.02 20.00 -7.11
C ASP A 337 -12.57 20.00 -7.62
N CYS A 338 -11.89 21.16 -7.55
CA CYS A 338 -10.49 21.28 -7.93
C CYS A 338 -9.58 20.46 -7.01
N ASP A 339 -9.91 20.33 -5.72
CA ASP A 339 -9.14 19.50 -4.80
C ASP A 339 -9.29 18.03 -5.14
N GLN A 340 -10.50 17.56 -5.46
CA GLN A 340 -10.76 16.18 -5.86
C GLN A 340 -10.07 15.84 -7.20
N LEU A 341 -10.12 16.76 -8.17
CA LEU A 341 -9.66 16.55 -9.55
C LEU A 341 -8.18 16.95 -9.78
N ARG A 342 -7.42 17.25 -8.72
CA ARG A 342 -6.05 17.74 -8.88
C ARG A 342 -5.11 16.64 -9.39
N PRO A 343 -4.22 16.95 -10.34
CA PRO A 343 -3.14 16.05 -10.74
C PRO A 343 -2.03 16.02 -9.68
N VAL A 344 -1.33 14.89 -9.60
CA VAL A 344 -0.10 14.70 -8.81
C VAL A 344 0.97 14.10 -9.71
N SER A 345 2.13 14.77 -9.79
CA SER A 345 3.28 14.32 -10.61
C SER A 345 4.21 13.40 -9.82
N VAL A 346 4.63 12.29 -10.43
CA VAL A 346 5.46 11.24 -9.81
C VAL A 346 6.46 10.61 -10.80
N PRO A 347 7.58 10.06 -10.33
CA PRO A 347 8.10 10.23 -8.97
C PRO A 347 8.72 11.63 -8.79
N ASP A 348 8.76 12.14 -7.56
CA ASP A 348 9.36 13.43 -7.21
C ASP A 348 10.90 13.42 -7.27
N THR A 349 11.49 12.23 -7.18
CA THR A 349 12.91 11.97 -7.43
C THR A 349 13.05 10.77 -8.36
N HIS A 350 14.03 10.79 -9.27
CA HIS A 350 14.31 9.66 -10.14
C HIS A 350 15.16 8.61 -9.41
N PRO A 351 14.64 7.39 -9.15
CA PRO A 351 15.29 6.40 -8.27
C PRO A 351 16.72 6.06 -8.67
N ALA A 352 16.98 5.81 -9.96
CA ALA A 352 18.31 5.42 -10.44
C ALA A 352 19.36 6.53 -10.28
N SER A 353 18.95 7.79 -10.15
CA SER A 353 19.85 8.93 -9.88
C SER A 353 19.82 9.42 -8.43
N ALA A 354 19.11 8.73 -7.53
CA ALA A 354 18.96 9.15 -6.14
C ALA A 354 20.23 8.93 -5.29
N GLY A 355 21.25 8.27 -5.84
CA GLY A 355 22.49 7.97 -5.12
C GLY A 355 22.44 6.69 -4.29
N ILE A 356 21.62 5.71 -4.70
CA ILE A 356 21.59 4.37 -4.11
C ILE A 356 22.97 3.68 -4.17
N THR A 357 23.26 2.84 -3.19
CA THR A 357 24.42 1.95 -3.22
C THR A 357 24.14 0.73 -4.10
N GLU A 358 25.20 -0.01 -4.46
CA GLU A 358 25.06 -1.33 -5.10
C GLU A 358 24.33 -2.35 -4.21
N GLY A 359 24.13 -2.03 -2.92
CA GLY A 359 23.45 -2.89 -1.96
C GLY A 359 21.95 -2.63 -1.80
N PHE A 360 21.31 -1.84 -2.67
CA PHE A 360 19.85 -1.68 -2.66
C PHE A 360 19.14 -2.88 -3.30
N SER A 361 18.16 -3.47 -2.62
CA SER A 361 17.36 -4.57 -3.14
C SER A 361 15.93 -4.58 -2.56
N MET A 362 15.02 -5.29 -3.25
CA MET A 362 13.69 -5.61 -2.76
C MET A 362 13.50 -7.13 -2.78
N CYS A 363 13.06 -7.71 -1.67
CA CYS A 363 12.76 -9.12 -1.52
C CYS A 363 11.23 -9.32 -1.50
N GLY A 364 10.72 -10.13 -2.42
CA GLY A 364 9.31 -10.52 -2.46
C GLY A 364 9.05 -11.73 -1.59
N GLY A 365 8.02 -11.66 -0.73
CA GLY A 365 7.58 -12.78 0.10
C GLY A 365 7.15 -12.36 1.51
N ASP A 366 6.48 -13.27 2.21
CA ASP A 366 6.08 -13.04 3.60
C ASP A 366 7.31 -12.91 4.52
N PHE A 367 7.26 -11.96 5.46
CA PHE A 367 8.37 -11.67 6.35
C PHE A 367 8.74 -12.88 7.23
N VAL A 368 7.74 -13.60 7.75
CA VAL A 368 7.97 -14.77 8.60
C VAL A 368 8.60 -15.89 7.79
N GLU A 369 8.08 -16.16 6.60
CA GLU A 369 8.59 -17.23 5.74
C GLU A 369 10.03 -16.96 5.28
N VAL A 370 10.31 -15.74 4.81
CA VAL A 370 11.62 -15.38 4.25
C VAL A 370 12.69 -15.28 5.34
N TYR A 371 12.38 -14.62 6.46
CA TYR A 371 13.37 -14.30 7.48
C TYR A 371 13.40 -15.29 8.66
N SER A 372 12.62 -16.36 8.59
CA SER A 372 12.79 -17.51 9.48
C SER A 372 13.80 -18.55 9.04
N ASP A 373 14.33 -18.42 7.82
CA ASP A 373 15.40 -19.29 7.35
C ASP A 373 16.65 -19.16 8.26
N PRO A 374 17.27 -20.28 8.69
CA PRO A 374 18.46 -20.26 9.54
C PRO A 374 19.63 -19.44 8.99
N SER A 375 19.71 -19.25 7.66
CA SER A 375 20.73 -18.40 7.05
C SER A 375 20.61 -16.92 7.40
N GLN A 376 19.46 -16.48 7.92
CA GLN A 376 19.19 -15.09 8.28
C GLN A 376 19.59 -14.76 9.72
N GLU A 377 19.94 -15.76 10.53
CA GLU A 377 20.32 -15.57 11.93
C GLU A 377 21.58 -14.70 12.06
N GLY A 378 21.48 -13.61 12.84
CA GLY A 378 22.61 -12.70 13.07
C GLY A 378 23.17 -12.04 11.81
N VAL A 379 22.37 -11.82 10.76
CA VAL A 379 22.83 -11.24 9.48
C VAL A 379 22.72 -9.72 9.46
N TRP A 380 21.75 -9.13 10.15
CA TRP A 380 21.37 -7.73 9.99
C TRP A 380 21.96 -6.83 11.08
N ASP A 381 22.62 -5.73 10.69
CA ASP A 381 23.06 -4.70 11.65
C ASP A 381 21.86 -3.91 12.20
N VAL A 382 20.86 -3.70 11.34
CA VAL A 382 19.64 -2.96 11.66
C VAL A 382 18.41 -3.60 11.02
N VAL A 383 17.28 -3.54 11.74
CA VAL A 383 15.93 -3.74 11.21
C VAL A 383 15.13 -2.47 11.44
N VAL A 384 14.48 -1.97 10.40
CA VAL A 384 13.63 -0.78 10.43
C VAL A 384 12.19 -1.16 10.10
N THR A 385 11.27 -0.98 11.05
CA THR A 385 9.83 -1.20 10.83
C THR A 385 9.09 0.13 10.82
N CYS A 386 8.33 0.41 9.76
CA CYS A 386 7.56 1.65 9.63
C CYS A 386 6.12 1.35 9.20
N PHE A 387 5.14 1.47 10.12
CA PHE A 387 3.76 1.02 9.90
C PHE A 387 3.68 -0.45 9.46
N PHE A 388 4.31 -1.33 10.23
CA PHE A 388 4.48 -2.75 9.88
C PHE A 388 4.12 -3.73 11.00
N ILE A 389 4.53 -3.48 12.25
CA ILE A 389 4.40 -4.50 13.30
C ILE A 389 2.95 -4.89 13.64
N ASP A 390 2.00 -4.01 13.32
CA ASP A 390 0.56 -4.21 13.47
C ASP A 390 -0.08 -4.95 12.29
N THR A 391 0.69 -5.29 11.25
CA THR A 391 0.26 -6.16 10.15
C THR A 391 0.39 -7.64 10.47
N ALA A 392 0.88 -8.00 11.66
CA ALA A 392 1.11 -9.40 12.04
C ALA A 392 -0.20 -10.09 12.46
N HIS A 393 -0.37 -11.36 12.07
CA HIS A 393 -1.29 -12.27 12.77
C HIS A 393 -0.83 -12.49 14.21
N ASN A 394 0.47 -12.71 14.39
CA ASN A 394 1.12 -12.89 15.68
C ASN A 394 2.32 -11.94 15.80
N ILE A 395 2.12 -10.78 16.45
CA ILE A 395 3.18 -9.80 16.67
C ILE A 395 4.36 -10.34 17.50
N VAL A 396 4.14 -11.37 18.33
CA VAL A 396 5.20 -11.99 19.13
C VAL A 396 6.22 -12.68 18.22
N GLU A 397 5.75 -13.36 17.17
CA GLU A 397 6.59 -14.03 16.18
C GLU A 397 7.40 -13.02 15.37
N TYR A 398 6.81 -11.88 14.99
CA TYR A 398 7.56 -10.79 14.36
C TYR A 398 8.72 -10.33 15.26
N ILE A 399 8.47 -10.08 16.55
CA ILE A 399 9.50 -9.63 17.49
C ILE A 399 10.59 -10.69 17.68
N GLU A 400 10.22 -11.97 17.75
CA GLU A 400 11.16 -13.09 17.84
C GLU A 400 12.09 -13.13 16.63
N ILE A 401 11.54 -13.06 15.42
CA ILE A 401 12.31 -13.07 14.18
C ILE A 401 13.24 -11.87 14.11
N ILE A 402 12.73 -10.66 14.40
CA ILE A 402 13.55 -9.44 14.41
C ILE A 402 14.74 -9.62 15.36
N SER A 403 14.54 -10.17 16.57
CA SER A 403 15.63 -10.45 17.50
C SER A 403 16.62 -11.47 16.93
N ARG A 404 16.14 -12.59 16.38
CA ARG A 404 16.98 -13.66 15.83
C ARG A 404 17.85 -13.18 14.67
N ILE A 405 17.28 -12.45 13.71
CA ILE A 405 18.00 -12.04 12.49
C ILE A 405 18.97 -10.88 12.72
N LEU A 406 18.77 -10.11 13.79
CA LEU A 406 19.72 -9.08 14.19
C LEU A 406 21.01 -9.70 14.74
N LYS A 407 22.15 -9.13 14.32
CA LYS A 407 23.44 -9.37 14.96
C LYS A 407 23.37 -9.04 16.45
N ASP A 408 24.26 -9.63 17.22
CA ASP A 408 24.51 -9.21 18.59
C ASP A 408 24.90 -7.73 18.65
N GLY A 409 24.21 -6.94 19.47
CA GLY A 409 24.37 -5.48 19.49
C GLY A 409 23.67 -4.75 18.34
N GLY A 410 23.00 -5.47 17.43
CA GLY A 410 22.19 -4.93 16.34
C GLY A 410 20.98 -4.13 16.85
N VAL A 411 20.42 -3.29 15.98
CA VAL A 411 19.40 -2.31 16.37
C VAL A 411 18.09 -2.52 15.64
N TRP A 412 17.00 -2.43 16.38
CA TRP A 412 15.65 -2.32 15.86
C TRP A 412 15.15 -0.88 16.02
N ILE A 413 14.83 -0.23 14.90
CA ILE A 413 14.15 1.07 14.87
C ILE A 413 12.71 0.85 14.42
N ASN A 414 11.74 1.31 15.21
CA ASN A 414 10.32 1.23 14.86
C ASN A 414 9.70 2.61 14.79
N LEU A 415 8.74 2.79 13.88
CA LEU A 415 7.77 3.88 13.89
C LEU A 415 6.42 3.37 13.39
N GLY A 416 5.40 3.35 14.25
CA GLY A 416 4.06 2.98 13.80
C GLY A 416 3.00 3.05 14.89
N PRO A 417 1.71 3.00 14.51
CA PRO A 417 0.62 2.77 15.44
C PRO A 417 0.50 1.28 15.80
N LEU A 418 -0.59 0.91 16.48
CA LEU A 418 -1.04 -0.48 16.64
C LEU A 418 -2.47 -0.60 16.13
N LEU A 419 -2.66 -0.49 14.81
CA LEU A 419 -3.92 -0.72 14.14
C LEU A 419 -3.93 -2.15 13.58
N TYR A 420 -4.20 -3.13 14.46
CA TYR A 420 -4.12 -4.55 14.12
C TYR A 420 -5.01 -4.92 12.93
N HIS A 421 -4.39 -5.41 11.87
CA HIS A 421 -5.03 -5.63 10.57
C HIS A 421 -6.15 -6.68 10.61
N PHE A 422 -6.04 -7.68 11.49
CA PHE A 422 -6.95 -8.83 11.54
C PHE A 422 -7.97 -8.75 12.68
N ALA A 423 -7.95 -7.68 13.50
CA ALA A 423 -8.78 -7.55 14.71
C ALA A 423 -10.29 -7.47 14.42
N ASP A 424 -10.68 -6.89 13.28
CA ASP A 424 -12.08 -6.65 12.92
C ASP A 424 -12.62 -7.64 11.86
N ILE A 425 -11.90 -8.75 11.59
CA ILE A 425 -12.35 -9.76 10.62
C ILE A 425 -13.41 -10.65 11.26
N TYR A 426 -14.64 -10.14 11.33
CA TYR A 426 -15.81 -10.88 11.82
C TYR A 426 -16.31 -11.86 10.75
N GLY A 427 -16.34 -13.16 11.07
CA GLY A 427 -16.99 -14.19 10.25
C GLY A 427 -16.15 -15.43 9.96
N GLN A 428 -14.92 -15.50 10.45
CA GLN A 428 -14.10 -16.71 10.38
C GLN A 428 -13.54 -17.03 11.76
N GLU A 429 -14.04 -18.12 12.37
CA GLU A 429 -13.76 -18.47 13.77
C GLU A 429 -12.28 -18.89 14.00
N ASP A 430 -11.48 -19.04 12.95
CA ASP A 430 -10.11 -19.60 12.99
C ASP A 430 -8.99 -18.64 12.56
N GLU A 431 -9.26 -17.39 12.14
CA GLU A 431 -8.18 -16.47 11.73
C GLU A 431 -7.49 -15.86 12.96
N MET A 432 -6.18 -16.12 13.09
CA MET A 432 -5.41 -15.66 14.25
C MET A 432 -5.11 -14.16 14.17
N SER A 433 -5.44 -13.45 15.26
CA SER A 433 -4.93 -12.11 15.54
C SER A 433 -4.59 -11.98 17.03
N ILE A 434 -3.40 -11.46 17.33
CA ILE A 434 -2.93 -11.20 18.70
C ILE A 434 -2.72 -9.70 18.90
N GLU A 435 -3.71 -9.04 19.47
CA GLU A 435 -3.71 -7.59 19.70
C GLU A 435 -3.09 -7.24 21.05
N LEU A 436 -1.80 -6.87 21.02
CA LEU A 436 -1.09 -6.43 22.22
C LEU A 436 -1.24 -4.93 22.45
N SER A 437 -1.24 -4.53 23.71
CA SER A 437 -1.02 -3.13 24.07
C SER A 437 0.43 -2.73 23.77
N MET A 438 0.70 -1.43 23.62
CA MET A 438 2.08 -0.93 23.48
C MET A 438 2.96 -1.29 24.69
N GLU A 439 2.39 -1.43 25.89
CA GLU A 439 3.12 -1.90 27.07
C GLU A 439 3.55 -3.37 26.90
N ASP A 440 2.64 -4.23 26.44
CA ASP A 440 2.91 -5.65 26.25
C ASP A 440 3.88 -5.90 25.08
N VAL A 441 3.77 -5.14 23.97
CA VAL A 441 4.75 -5.17 22.88
C VAL A 441 6.16 -4.92 23.41
N LYS A 442 6.33 -3.91 24.26
CA LYS A 442 7.64 -3.61 24.89
C LYS A 442 8.07 -4.72 25.84
N ARG A 443 7.16 -5.29 26.62
CA ARG A 443 7.46 -6.41 27.52
C ARG A 443 7.96 -7.64 26.75
N VAL A 444 7.31 -7.96 25.63
CA VAL A 444 7.72 -9.03 24.72
C VAL A 444 9.09 -8.74 24.12
N ALA A 445 9.33 -7.52 23.63
CA ALA A 445 10.64 -7.11 23.12
C ALA A 445 11.76 -7.24 24.18
N LEU A 446 11.51 -6.81 25.41
CA LEU A 446 12.46 -6.99 26.52
C LEU A 446 12.77 -8.47 26.79
N ASN A 447 11.75 -9.34 26.69
CA ASN A 447 11.91 -10.79 26.85
C ASN A 447 12.80 -11.39 25.73
N PHE A 448 12.68 -10.90 24.50
CA PHE A 448 13.54 -11.28 23.38
C PHE A 448 14.90 -10.57 23.35
N GLY A 449 15.33 -9.99 24.48
CA GLY A 449 16.67 -9.46 24.65
C GLY A 449 16.90 -8.05 24.12
N PHE A 450 15.84 -7.30 23.79
CA PHE A 450 15.97 -5.89 23.46
C PHE A 450 16.16 -5.00 24.68
N GLN A 451 16.88 -3.90 24.48
CA GLN A 451 17.00 -2.78 25.42
C GLN A 451 16.61 -1.50 24.71
N PHE A 452 15.58 -0.81 25.20
CA PHE A 452 15.12 0.46 24.64
C PHE A 452 16.09 1.59 24.99
N GLU A 453 16.61 2.28 23.98
CA GLU A 453 17.58 3.37 24.12
C GLU A 453 16.93 4.74 23.94
N LYS A 454 15.95 4.83 23.04
CA LYS A 454 15.19 6.04 22.73
C LYS A 454 13.75 5.69 22.50
N GLU A 455 12.86 6.56 22.98
CA GLU A 455 11.42 6.42 22.83
C GLU A 455 10.78 7.79 22.70
N LYS A 456 9.83 7.95 21.77
CA LYS A 456 8.98 9.14 21.67
C LYS A 456 7.69 8.81 20.90
N THR A 457 6.69 9.66 21.06
CA THR A 457 5.48 9.61 20.24
C THR A 457 5.59 10.63 19.11
N ILE A 458 5.27 10.22 17.89
CA ILE A 458 5.30 11.07 16.70
C ILE A 458 3.90 11.15 16.11
N GLU A 459 3.39 12.37 15.99
CA GLU A 459 2.13 12.62 15.29
C GLU A 459 2.35 12.61 13.78
N THR A 460 1.58 11.77 13.07
CA THR A 460 1.69 11.62 11.62
C THR A 460 0.36 11.21 10.98
N THR A 461 0.33 11.14 9.67
CA THR A 461 -0.77 10.62 8.86
C THR A 461 -0.30 9.41 8.03
N TYR A 462 -1.24 8.76 7.36
CA TYR A 462 -0.93 7.70 6.40
C TYR A 462 -1.81 7.84 5.15
N THR A 463 -1.19 8.08 3.99
CA THR A 463 -1.84 8.28 2.68
C THR A 463 -2.99 9.29 2.71
N THR A 464 -2.91 10.27 3.60
CA THR A 464 -4.01 11.20 3.86
C THR A 464 -4.06 12.28 2.81
N ASN A 465 -5.26 12.60 2.30
CA ASN A 465 -5.47 13.78 1.47
C ASN A 465 -5.32 15.04 2.34
N PRO A 466 -4.24 15.84 2.19
CA PRO A 466 -3.99 16.99 3.06
C PRO A 466 -5.04 18.10 2.91
N ARG A 467 -5.84 18.07 1.83
CA ARG A 467 -6.91 19.02 1.54
C ARG A 467 -8.31 18.52 1.89
N SER A 468 -8.42 17.30 2.43
CA SER A 468 -9.69 16.75 2.89
C SER A 468 -10.18 17.47 4.15
N MET A 469 -11.49 17.66 4.26
CA MET A 469 -12.17 18.15 5.47
C MET A 469 -12.10 17.13 6.63
N MET A 470 -11.86 15.85 6.32
CA MET A 470 -11.66 14.78 7.30
C MET A 470 -10.26 14.18 7.09
N GLN A 471 -9.45 14.15 8.15
CA GLN A 471 -8.10 13.60 8.13
C GLN A 471 -7.91 12.73 9.37
N ASN A 472 -7.37 11.52 9.18
CA ASN A 472 -7.01 10.63 10.27
C ASN A 472 -5.57 10.92 10.69
N ARG A 473 -5.33 10.97 12.00
CA ARG A 473 -3.99 11.15 12.56
C ARG A 473 -3.64 9.97 13.45
N TYR A 474 -2.37 9.58 13.42
CA TYR A 474 -1.79 8.56 14.26
C TYR A 474 -0.80 9.19 15.22
N TYR A 475 -0.83 8.73 16.46
CA TYR A 475 0.22 8.98 17.45
C TYR A 475 1.13 7.77 17.45
N ALA A 476 2.04 7.72 16.48
CA ALA A 476 2.92 6.59 16.24
C ALA A 476 3.98 6.49 17.35
N ALA A 477 4.22 5.28 17.83
CA ALA A 477 5.30 5.02 18.76
C ALA A 477 6.61 4.86 17.98
N PHE A 478 7.57 5.71 18.29
CA PHE A 478 8.93 5.62 17.78
C PHE A 478 9.86 5.08 18.86
N TRP A 479 10.70 4.12 18.52
CA TRP A 479 11.80 3.72 19.38
C TRP A 479 13.03 3.26 18.63
N THR A 480 14.15 3.30 19.36
CA THR A 480 15.39 2.60 19.04
C THR A 480 15.61 1.58 20.15
N ALA A 481 15.74 0.30 19.80
CA ALA A 481 16.02 -0.78 20.73
C ALA A 481 17.24 -1.59 20.26
N ARG A 482 18.14 -1.94 21.17
CA ARG A 482 19.35 -2.71 20.87
C ARG A 482 19.21 -4.15 21.38
N LYS A 483 19.56 -5.13 20.54
CA LYS A 483 19.69 -6.53 20.96
C LYS A 483 20.91 -6.67 21.88
N LYS A 484 20.73 -7.22 23.07
CA LYS A 484 21.85 -7.50 23.99
C LYS A 484 22.87 -8.41 23.31
N THR A 485 24.16 -8.12 23.51
CA THR A 485 25.24 -9.04 23.16
C THR A 485 25.17 -10.25 24.09
N MET A 486 25.17 -11.47 23.55
CA MET A 486 25.30 -12.64 24.42
C MET A 486 26.76 -12.74 24.87
N THR A 487 27.01 -12.61 26.17
CA THR A 487 28.33 -12.91 26.74
C THR A 487 28.46 -14.41 26.96
N ALA A 488 29.65 -14.97 26.74
CA ALA A 488 29.94 -16.42 26.82
C ALA A 488 29.62 -17.09 28.18
N GLU A 489 29.17 -16.34 29.19
CA GLU A 489 28.75 -16.83 30.50
C GLU A 489 27.30 -17.37 30.52
N ASP A 490 26.46 -17.06 29.53
CA ASP A 490 25.05 -17.48 29.48
C ASP A 490 24.81 -18.86 28.82
N HIS A 491 25.89 -19.59 28.52
CA HIS A 491 25.84 -20.93 27.91
C HIS A 491 26.16 -22.10 28.86
N ASN A 492 26.26 -21.86 30.18
CA ASN A 492 26.60 -22.89 31.17
C ASN A 492 25.43 -23.28 32.07
#